data_AF-A0A4P9WEX2-F1
#
_entry.id   AF-A0A4P9WEX2-F1
#
_cell.length_a   1.000
_cell.length_b   1.000
_cell.length_c   1.000
_cell.angle_alpha   90.00
_cell.angle_beta   90.00
_cell.angle_gamma   90.00
#
_symmetry.space_group_name_H-M   'P 1'
#
loop_
_entity.id
_entity.type
_entity.pdbx_description
1 polymer ?
#
loop_
_entity_poly.entity_id
_entity_poly.type
_entity_poly.pdbx_seq_one_letter_code
_entity_poly.pdbx_strand_id
1 'polypeptide(L)'
;MDHIRTLRWRAGMPPYLAICRHISDGKPISSCTFCLLDAKSRLTALTFGQYALSTRETRPGHGHAAVYLDVRTLTATSESFKPYSRHELDHVLRELLKDGWGYIHPLHIAQDPNLFWPLVHYHGSIRVAIETIVPDLMWEDEIGPVEHVERPLHMPATTTAPGGPMLFPAHAEGRLFVRCAQEGCVVFEMDRRFSLCGKCKRIKYCSRECQVGDWAAHKRECVA
;
A
#
# COMPACT_ATOMS: atom_id res chain seq x y z
N MET A 1 2.96 -21.82 18.02
CA MET A 1 1.65 -21.43 17.43
C MET A 1 0.82 -20.58 18.39
N ASP A 2 1.40 -19.66 19.18
CA ASP A 2 0.57 -18.85 20.11
C ASP A 2 1.23 -17.56 20.63
N HIS A 3 1.93 -16.80 19.77
CA HIS A 3 2.48 -15.47 20.16
C HIS A 3 1.80 -14.27 19.50
N ILE A 4 0.69 -14.48 18.77
CA ILE A 4 -0.13 -13.41 18.16
C ILE A 4 -1.35 -13.11 19.04
N ARG A 5 -1.15 -12.79 20.32
CA ARG A 5 -2.26 -12.49 21.26
C ARG A 5 -2.09 -11.22 22.10
N THR A 6 -1.08 -10.38 21.85
CA THR A 6 -0.79 -9.22 22.71
C THR A 6 -0.82 -7.85 22.06
N LEU A 7 -1.40 -7.71 20.86
CA LEU A 7 -2.18 -6.50 20.58
C LEU A 7 -3.63 -6.79 21.00
N ARG A 8 -3.86 -6.88 22.31
CA ARG A 8 -5.21 -6.80 22.85
C ARG A 8 -5.71 -5.40 22.50
N TRP A 9 -6.51 -5.31 21.44
CA TRP A 9 -7.38 -4.19 21.16
C TRP A 9 -7.99 -3.76 22.50
N ARG A 10 -7.59 -2.58 23.03
CA ARG A 10 -8.23 -2.04 24.22
C ARG A 10 -9.70 -1.85 23.84
N ALA A 11 -10.58 -2.60 24.51
CA ALA A 11 -12.01 -2.47 24.30
C ALA A 11 -12.40 -0.99 24.51
N GLY A 12 -13.00 -0.36 23.50
CA GLY A 12 -13.49 1.02 23.59
C GLY A 12 -12.84 2.06 22.68
N MET A 13 -11.91 1.71 21.78
CA MET A 13 -11.36 2.66 20.79
C MET A 13 -12.40 2.91 19.67
N PRO A 14 -12.97 4.12 19.51
CA PRO A 14 -13.92 4.40 18.44
C PRO A 14 -13.28 4.16 17.07
N PRO A 15 -13.99 3.56 16.11
CA PRO A 15 -13.38 3.22 14.82
C PRO A 15 -13.06 4.49 14.04
N TYR A 16 -11.80 4.66 13.64
CA TYR A 16 -11.51 5.43 12.43
C TYR A 16 -12.41 4.87 11.31
N LEU A 17 -13.20 5.76 10.70
CA LEU A 17 -14.30 5.47 9.77
C LEU A 17 -13.81 4.97 8.39
N ALA A 18 -12.74 4.18 8.33
CA ALA A 18 -12.41 3.46 7.12
C ALA A 18 -13.38 2.28 6.94
N ILE A 19 -13.97 2.24 5.75
CA ILE A 19 -14.94 1.23 5.36
C ILE A 19 -14.18 0.00 4.87
N CYS A 20 -14.52 -1.16 5.42
CA CYS A 20 -13.96 -2.42 5.00
C CYS A 20 -14.32 -2.72 3.53
N ARG A 21 -13.30 -2.98 2.69
CA ARG A 21 -13.48 -3.43 1.30
C ARG A 21 -13.84 -4.91 1.16
N HIS A 22 -13.66 -5.71 2.21
CA HIS A 22 -13.90 -7.16 2.21
C HIS A 22 -15.32 -7.55 2.59
N ILE A 23 -16.02 -6.67 3.32
CA ILE A 23 -17.35 -6.93 3.84
C ILE A 23 -18.28 -5.90 3.19
N SER A 24 -19.23 -6.38 2.37
CA SER A 24 -20.22 -5.56 1.66
C SER A 24 -21.08 -4.66 2.56
N ASP A 25 -21.13 -4.97 3.85
CA ASP A 25 -22.04 -4.34 4.83
C ASP A 25 -21.47 -3.06 5.46
N GLY A 26 -20.35 -2.53 4.95
CA GLY A 26 -19.79 -1.27 5.43
C GLY A 26 -19.26 -1.31 6.86
N LYS A 27 -18.89 -2.49 7.36
CA LYS A 27 -18.33 -2.64 8.71
C LYS A 27 -16.99 -1.90 8.85
N PRO A 28 -16.64 -1.41 10.06
CA PRO A 28 -15.34 -0.80 10.31
C PRO A 28 -14.19 -1.76 10.00
N ILE A 29 -13.12 -1.24 9.37
CA ILE A 29 -11.90 -2.00 9.08
C ILE A 29 -11.30 -2.70 10.31
N SER A 30 -11.43 -2.10 11.49
CA SER A 30 -10.89 -2.62 12.76
C SER A 30 -11.48 -3.97 13.17
N SER A 31 -12.68 -4.28 12.68
CA SER A 31 -13.39 -5.54 12.96
C SER A 31 -13.15 -6.63 11.92
N CYS A 32 -12.42 -6.34 10.84
CA CYS A 32 -12.26 -7.26 9.72
C CYS A 32 -10.90 -7.98 9.74
N THR A 33 -10.94 -9.31 9.90
CA THR A 33 -9.74 -10.16 9.84
C THR A 33 -8.97 -10.03 8.53
N PHE A 34 -9.67 -9.89 7.40
CA PHE A 34 -9.00 -9.70 6.10
C PHE A 34 -8.29 -8.34 5.99
N CYS A 35 -8.88 -7.26 6.52
CA CYS A 35 -8.19 -5.96 6.59
C CYS A 35 -6.93 -6.01 7.47
N LEU A 36 -7.01 -6.73 8.60
CA LEU A 36 -5.85 -6.96 9.46
C LEU A 36 -4.76 -7.77 8.75
N LEU A 37 -5.16 -8.79 7.98
CA LEU A 37 -4.21 -9.59 7.20
C LEU A 37 -3.58 -8.78 6.06
N ASP A 38 -4.35 -7.97 5.35
CA ASP A 38 -3.81 -7.05 4.34
C ASP A 38 -2.79 -6.10 4.97
N ALA A 39 -3.12 -5.51 6.14
CA ALA A 39 -2.24 -4.62 6.87
C ALA A 39 -0.89 -5.27 7.19
N LYS A 40 -0.92 -6.55 7.62
CA LYS A 40 0.30 -7.35 7.82
C LYS A 40 1.06 -7.57 6.53
N SER A 41 0.39 -7.91 5.42
CA SER A 41 1.06 -8.06 4.12
C SER A 41 1.75 -6.76 3.69
N ARG A 42 1.11 -5.60 3.86
CA ARG A 42 1.68 -4.28 3.55
C ARG A 42 2.91 -3.97 4.41
N LEU A 43 2.80 -4.13 5.73
CA LEU A 43 3.91 -3.90 6.66
C LEU A 43 5.08 -4.83 6.38
N THR A 44 4.82 -6.13 6.17
CA THR A 44 5.87 -7.10 5.87
C THR A 44 6.58 -6.77 4.55
N ALA A 45 5.81 -6.41 3.51
CA ALA A 45 6.39 -5.98 2.25
C ALA A 45 7.26 -4.73 2.41
N LEU A 46 6.81 -3.74 3.19
CA LEU A 46 7.59 -2.54 3.52
C LEU A 46 8.90 -2.90 4.25
N THR A 47 8.83 -3.72 5.30
CA THR A 47 9.97 -4.16 6.11
C THR A 47 11.05 -4.86 5.29
N PHE A 48 10.66 -5.69 4.32
CA PHE A 48 11.58 -6.42 3.46
C PHE A 48 11.85 -5.76 2.11
N GLY A 49 11.38 -4.53 1.89
CA GLY A 49 11.56 -3.80 0.63
C GLY A 49 10.80 -4.37 -0.57
N GLN A 50 9.88 -5.31 -0.38
CA GLN A 50 9.13 -6.03 -1.42
C GLN A 50 7.89 -5.25 -1.88
N TYR A 51 8.07 -3.96 -2.12
CA TYR A 51 7.05 -3.06 -2.60
C TYR A 51 7.64 -2.05 -3.58
N ALA A 52 6.79 -1.52 -4.45
CA ALA A 52 7.09 -0.45 -5.37
C ALA A 52 5.87 0.47 -5.50
N LEU A 53 6.14 1.77 -5.64
CA LEU A 53 5.10 2.78 -5.72
C LEU A 53 5.14 3.48 -7.09
N SER A 54 3.96 3.84 -7.59
CA SER A 54 3.83 4.58 -8.82
C SER A 54 4.20 6.06 -8.60
N THR A 55 5.24 6.53 -9.29
CA THR A 55 5.67 7.94 -9.40
C THR A 55 4.58 8.89 -9.88
N ARG A 56 3.56 8.36 -10.55
CA ARG A 56 2.48 9.13 -11.14
C ARG A 56 1.16 8.43 -10.88
N GLU A 57 0.09 9.21 -10.95
CA GLU A 57 -1.24 8.64 -10.98
C GLU A 57 -1.36 7.66 -12.14
N THR A 58 -1.96 6.50 -11.85
CA THR A 58 -2.14 5.45 -12.85
C THR A 58 -3.24 5.83 -13.86
N ARG A 59 -4.24 6.57 -13.37
CA ARG A 59 -5.14 7.38 -14.16
C ARG A 59 -5.36 8.72 -13.45
N PRO A 60 -5.42 9.86 -14.16
CA PRO A 60 -5.71 11.16 -13.56
C PRO A 60 -6.99 11.11 -12.72
N GLY A 61 -6.93 11.64 -11.50
CA GLY A 61 -8.03 11.67 -10.54
C GLY A 61 -8.29 10.35 -9.80
N HIS A 62 -7.59 9.27 -10.17
CA HIS A 62 -7.77 7.94 -9.56
C HIS A 62 -6.65 7.59 -8.58
N GLY A 63 -5.64 8.45 -8.47
CA GLY A 63 -4.55 8.31 -7.52
C GLY A 63 -3.41 7.42 -8.01
N HIS A 64 -2.48 7.24 -7.09
CA HIS A 64 -1.27 6.45 -7.30
C HIS A 64 -1.57 4.97 -7.06
N ALA A 65 -0.55 4.15 -7.26
CA ALA A 65 -0.65 2.74 -7.00
C ALA A 65 0.58 2.19 -6.28
N ALA A 66 0.33 1.21 -5.43
CA ALA A 66 1.35 0.35 -4.86
C ALA A 66 1.26 -1.04 -5.51
N VAL A 67 2.40 -1.68 -5.65
CA VAL A 67 2.49 -3.13 -5.86
C VAL A 67 3.37 -3.68 -4.75
N TYR A 68 2.96 -4.77 -4.15
CA TYR A 68 3.69 -5.38 -3.05
C TYR A 68 3.49 -6.89 -3.05
N LEU A 69 4.39 -7.62 -2.39
CA LEU A 69 4.23 -9.06 -2.19
C LEU A 69 3.19 -9.32 -1.11
N ASP A 70 2.09 -9.98 -1.46
CA ASP A 70 1.15 -10.47 -0.45
C ASP A 70 1.71 -11.75 0.17
N VAL A 71 1.98 -11.72 1.47
CA VAL A 71 2.60 -12.84 2.18
C VAL A 71 1.69 -14.05 2.32
N ARG A 72 0.38 -13.88 2.12
CA ARG A 72 -0.61 -14.98 2.20
C ARG A 72 -0.59 -15.83 0.95
N THR A 73 -0.54 -15.18 -0.20
CA THR A 73 -0.62 -15.82 -1.52
C THR A 73 0.75 -16.01 -2.14
N LEU A 74 1.77 -15.31 -1.62
CA LEU A 74 3.12 -15.20 -2.18
C LEU A 74 3.09 -14.67 -3.62
N THR A 75 2.12 -13.83 -3.95
CA THR A 75 1.97 -13.19 -5.26
C THR A 75 2.07 -11.68 -5.16
N ALA A 76 2.58 -11.03 -6.21
CA ALA A 76 2.45 -9.59 -6.34
C ALA A 76 0.97 -9.18 -6.41
N THR A 77 0.60 -8.23 -5.57
CA THR A 77 -0.74 -7.63 -5.50
C THR A 77 -0.63 -6.13 -5.74
N SER A 78 -1.65 -5.51 -6.34
CA SER A 78 -1.68 -4.06 -6.53
C SER A 78 -2.89 -3.41 -5.88
N GLU A 79 -2.68 -2.21 -5.37
CA GLU A 79 -3.71 -1.35 -4.80
C GLU A 79 -3.55 0.07 -5.31
N SER A 80 -4.67 0.77 -5.43
CA SER A 80 -4.70 2.21 -5.69
C SER A 80 -4.81 2.97 -4.37
N PHE A 81 -4.20 4.14 -4.30
CA PHE A 81 -4.27 5.01 -3.12
C PHE A 81 -4.42 6.48 -3.50
N LYS A 82 -5.10 7.25 -2.65
CA LYS A 82 -5.37 8.68 -2.89
C LYS A 82 -4.10 9.51 -2.95
N PRO A 83 -4.02 10.52 -3.84
CA PRO A 83 -2.86 11.38 -4.00
C PRO A 83 -2.82 12.51 -2.95
N TYR A 84 -2.95 12.17 -1.66
CA TYR A 84 -2.86 13.18 -0.60
C TYR A 84 -1.48 13.85 -0.63
N SER A 85 -1.45 15.14 -0.34
CA SER A 85 -0.22 15.88 -0.13
C SER A 85 0.41 15.52 1.21
N ARG A 86 1.73 15.73 1.35
CA ARG A 86 2.43 15.57 2.63
C ARG A 86 1.76 16.34 3.78
N HIS A 87 1.30 17.57 3.53
CA HIS A 87 0.66 18.39 4.56
C HIS A 87 -0.69 17.83 5.02
N GLU A 88 -1.49 17.27 4.10
CA GLU A 88 -2.74 16.59 4.47
C GLU A 88 -2.47 15.36 5.34
N LEU A 89 -1.43 14.59 5.00
CA LEU A 89 -1.03 13.42 5.79
C LEU A 89 -0.54 13.80 7.18
N ASP A 90 0.34 14.80 7.27
CA ASP A 90 0.84 15.32 8.56
C ASP A 90 -0.32 15.87 9.41
N HIS A 91 -1.33 16.48 8.79
CA HIS A 91 -2.52 16.95 9.49
C HIS A 91 -3.37 15.79 10.00
N VAL A 92 -3.67 14.79 9.16
CA VAL A 92 -4.42 13.59 9.55
C VAL A 92 -3.75 12.88 10.71
N LEU A 93 -2.43 12.69 10.66
CA LEU A 93 -1.70 12.05 11.76
C LEU A 93 -1.79 12.86 13.07
N ARG A 94 -1.73 14.19 13.01
CA ARG A 94 -1.92 15.05 14.20
C ARG A 94 -3.33 14.96 14.75
N GLU A 95 -4.35 14.86 13.90
CA GLU A 95 -5.74 14.67 14.37
C GLU A 95 -5.90 13.30 15.03
N LEU A 96 -5.41 12.22 14.40
CA LEU A 96 -5.46 10.87 14.97
C LEU A 96 -4.73 10.78 16.32
N LEU A 97 -3.63 11.50 16.50
CA LEU A 97 -2.88 11.57 17.76
C LEU A 97 -3.70 12.15 18.91
N LYS A 98 -4.61 13.11 18.65
CA LYS A 98 -5.47 13.69 19.71
C LYS A 98 -6.39 12.65 20.31
N ASP A 99 -6.77 11.65 19.52
CA ASP A 99 -7.64 10.55 19.95
C ASP A 99 -6.84 9.40 20.61
N GLY A 100 -5.51 9.39 20.45
CA GLY A 100 -4.57 8.55 21.19
C GLY A 100 -3.61 7.73 20.32
N TRP A 101 -2.54 7.23 20.95
CA TRP A 101 -1.45 6.51 20.28
C TRP A 101 -1.86 5.28 19.49
N GLY A 102 -2.94 4.60 19.89
CA GLY A 102 -3.45 3.42 19.18
C GLY A 102 -3.89 3.71 17.75
N TYR A 103 -4.29 4.95 17.43
CA TYR A 103 -4.70 5.34 16.08
C TYR A 103 -3.54 5.54 15.12
N ILE A 104 -2.36 5.84 15.65
CA ILE A 104 -1.14 5.95 14.86
C ILE A 104 -0.25 4.71 14.95
N HIS A 105 -0.73 3.65 15.61
CA HIS A 105 -0.03 2.38 15.62
C HIS A 105 0.16 1.87 14.18
N PRO A 106 1.36 1.44 13.75
CA PRO A 106 1.63 1.07 12.35
C PRO A 106 0.67 0.04 11.76
N LEU A 107 0.27 -0.97 12.56
CA LEU A 107 -0.73 -1.96 12.16
C LEU A 107 -2.12 -1.37 11.92
N HIS A 108 -2.50 -0.32 12.64
CA HIS A 108 -3.78 0.37 12.46
C HIS A 108 -3.76 1.19 11.18
N ILE A 109 -2.73 2.02 11.00
CA ILE A 109 -2.50 2.80 9.77
C ILE A 109 -2.52 1.88 8.53
N ALA A 110 -1.83 0.73 8.61
CA ALA A 110 -1.74 -0.22 7.52
C ALA A 110 -3.06 -0.89 7.12
N GLN A 111 -4.13 -0.78 7.91
CA GLN A 111 -5.45 -1.28 7.51
C GLN A 111 -6.13 -0.39 6.46
N ASP A 112 -5.76 0.90 6.35
CA ASP A 112 -6.26 1.81 5.32
C ASP A 112 -5.17 2.06 4.26
N PRO A 113 -5.28 1.50 3.04
CA PRO A 113 -4.30 1.73 1.98
C PRO A 113 -4.23 3.21 1.55
N ASN A 114 -5.28 4.00 1.76
CA ASN A 114 -5.29 5.43 1.45
C ASN A 114 -4.58 6.29 2.50
N LEU A 115 -4.27 5.75 3.67
CA LEU A 115 -3.40 6.42 4.64
C LEU A 115 -1.98 5.83 4.58
N PHE A 116 -1.88 4.50 4.56
CA PHE A 116 -0.61 3.78 4.57
C PHE A 116 0.32 4.13 3.39
N TRP A 117 -0.15 3.93 2.15
CA TRP A 117 0.71 4.07 0.98
C TRP A 117 1.16 5.52 0.74
N PRO A 118 0.32 6.55 0.94
CA PRO A 118 0.79 7.94 0.90
C PRO A 118 1.87 8.24 1.95
N LEU A 119 1.74 7.73 3.18
CA LEU A 119 2.76 7.94 4.21
C LEU A 119 4.10 7.34 3.80
N VAL A 120 4.09 6.11 3.28
CA VAL A 120 5.30 5.48 2.73
C VAL A 120 5.83 6.25 1.52
N HIS A 121 4.95 6.74 0.64
CA HIS A 121 5.33 7.49 -0.56
C HIS A 121 6.09 8.78 -0.23
N TYR A 122 5.67 9.54 0.78
CA TYR A 122 6.27 10.84 1.12
C TYR A 122 7.34 10.78 2.21
N HIS A 123 7.23 9.86 3.17
CA HIS A 123 8.15 9.78 4.32
C HIS A 123 9.05 8.55 4.26
N GLY A 124 8.84 7.63 3.32
CA GLY A 124 9.56 6.36 3.21
C GLY A 124 9.12 5.30 4.23
N SER A 125 8.65 5.70 5.41
CA SER A 125 8.11 4.80 6.43
C SER A 125 7.09 5.50 7.34
N ILE A 126 6.24 4.71 7.99
CA ILE A 126 5.31 5.21 9.02
C ILE A 126 6.07 5.83 10.18
N ARG A 127 7.19 5.21 10.58
CA ARG A 127 8.02 5.68 11.70
C ARG A 127 8.51 7.11 11.48
N VAL A 128 9.14 7.35 10.34
CA VAL A 128 9.63 8.69 9.97
C VAL A 128 8.48 9.70 9.85
N ALA A 129 7.30 9.27 9.36
CA ALA A 129 6.14 10.14 9.29
C ALA A 129 5.67 10.61 10.67
N ILE A 130 5.61 9.70 11.64
CA ILE A 130 5.22 10.02 13.02
C ILE A 130 6.30 10.86 13.71
N GLU A 131 7.58 10.52 13.55
CA GLU A 131 8.71 11.30 14.09
C GLU A 131 8.78 12.72 13.49
N THR A 132 8.23 12.94 12.29
CA THR A 132 8.12 14.28 11.69
C THR A 132 7.18 15.19 12.48
N ILE A 133 6.13 14.63 13.08
CA ILE A 133 5.12 15.40 13.81
C ILE A 133 5.30 15.35 15.33
N VAL A 134 5.97 14.32 15.85
CA VAL A 134 6.36 14.16 17.26
C VAL A 134 7.83 13.72 17.31
N PRO A 135 8.79 14.66 17.26
CA PRO A 135 10.22 14.35 17.21
C PRO A 135 10.75 13.57 18.41
N ASP A 136 10.21 13.82 19.60
CA ASP A 136 10.67 13.22 20.86
C ASP A 136 9.80 12.02 21.29
N LEU A 137 9.24 11.28 20.33
CA LEU A 137 8.38 10.14 20.60
C LEU A 137 9.14 8.97 21.25
N MET A 138 8.71 8.59 22.45
CA MET A 138 9.14 7.37 23.13
C MET A 138 8.34 6.15 22.60
N TRP A 139 8.82 5.55 21.52
CA TRP A 139 8.13 4.46 20.82
C TRP A 139 7.71 3.29 21.71
N GLU A 140 8.60 2.82 22.58
CA GLU A 140 8.34 1.66 23.44
C GLU A 140 7.23 1.93 24.46
N ASP A 141 7.20 3.16 24.99
CA ASP A 141 6.23 3.57 26.00
C ASP A 141 4.84 3.82 25.40
N GLU A 142 4.80 4.46 24.23
CA GLU A 142 3.54 4.96 23.66
C GLU A 142 2.89 4.02 22.64
N ILE A 143 3.69 3.33 21.83
CA ILE A 143 3.21 2.45 20.75
C ILE A 143 3.49 0.98 21.09
N GLY A 144 4.64 0.69 21.69
CA GLY A 144 5.09 -0.64 22.07
C GLY A 144 6.42 -1.04 21.42
N PRO A 145 6.96 -2.20 21.82
CA PRO A 145 8.25 -2.67 21.33
C PRO A 145 8.19 -3.01 19.85
N VAL A 146 9.33 -2.89 19.16
CA VAL A 146 9.47 -3.33 17.78
C VAL A 146 9.40 -4.86 17.74
N GLU A 147 8.38 -5.41 17.09
CA GLU A 147 8.33 -6.84 16.81
C GLU A 147 9.37 -7.21 15.75
N HIS A 148 10.30 -8.11 16.09
CA HIS A 148 11.20 -8.70 15.11
C HIS A 148 10.41 -9.69 14.25
N VAL A 149 10.12 -9.29 13.02
CA VAL A 149 9.50 -10.17 12.03
C VAL A 149 10.62 -10.98 11.37
N GLU A 150 10.69 -12.27 11.66
CA GLU A 150 11.57 -13.17 10.92
C GLU A 150 11.15 -13.18 9.44
N ARG A 151 12.14 -13.12 8.54
CA ARG A 151 11.88 -13.25 7.11
C ARG A 151 11.25 -14.63 6.87
N PRO A 152 10.03 -14.73 6.30
CA PRO A 152 9.42 -16.02 6.04
C PRO A 152 10.35 -16.89 5.19
N LEU A 153 10.64 -18.12 5.65
CA LEU A 153 11.56 -19.05 5.00
C LEU A 153 11.15 -19.45 3.56
N HIS A 154 9.91 -19.14 3.16
CA HIS A 154 9.37 -19.41 1.82
C HIS A 154 9.13 -18.14 1.01
N MET A 155 9.65 -17.00 1.47
CA MET A 155 9.61 -15.78 0.70
C MET A 155 10.71 -15.87 -0.36
N PRO A 156 10.35 -16.01 -1.65
CA PRO A 156 11.38 -16.18 -2.66
C PRO A 156 12.28 -14.94 -2.64
N ALA A 157 13.57 -15.19 -2.48
CA ALA A 157 14.60 -14.24 -2.86
C ALA A 157 14.55 -14.16 -4.39
N THR A 158 13.63 -13.34 -4.88
CA THR A 158 13.75 -12.63 -6.15
C THR A 158 14.40 -13.45 -7.25
N THR A 159 13.61 -14.28 -7.93
CA THR A 159 14.09 -14.97 -9.12
C THR A 159 13.04 -14.98 -10.21
N THR A 160 13.38 -14.32 -11.31
CA THR A 160 12.69 -14.38 -12.60
C THR A 160 12.70 -15.81 -13.13
N ALA A 161 11.65 -16.59 -12.87
CA ALA A 161 11.38 -17.81 -13.61
C ALA A 161 10.24 -17.54 -14.62
N PRO A 162 10.44 -17.80 -15.92
CA PRO A 162 9.35 -17.73 -16.90
C PRO A 162 8.34 -18.85 -16.60
N GLY A 163 7.13 -18.47 -16.18
CA GLY A 163 6.01 -19.40 -15.93
C GLY A 163 5.66 -19.66 -14.46
N GLY A 164 6.36 -19.05 -13.49
CA GLY A 164 5.96 -19.08 -12.07
C GLY A 164 4.97 -17.98 -11.69
N PRO A 165 4.33 -18.03 -10.49
CA PRO A 165 3.53 -16.92 -9.97
C PRO A 165 4.39 -15.65 -9.98
N MET A 166 3.85 -14.50 -10.42
CA MET A 166 4.61 -13.26 -10.56
C MET A 166 5.24 -12.85 -9.22
N LEU A 167 6.53 -13.17 -9.07
CA LEU A 167 7.36 -12.77 -7.95
C LEU A 167 7.69 -11.29 -8.08
N PHE A 168 7.74 -10.59 -6.95
CA PHE A 168 8.08 -9.17 -6.93
C PHE A 168 9.50 -8.97 -7.54
N PRO A 169 9.70 -8.04 -8.49
CA PRO A 169 10.99 -7.90 -9.17
C PRO A 169 12.06 -7.32 -8.22
N ALA A 170 13.23 -7.95 -8.15
CA ALA A 170 14.33 -7.55 -7.24
C ALA A 170 14.79 -6.13 -7.46
N HIS A 171 14.84 -5.74 -8.73
CA HIS A 171 15.27 -4.41 -9.12
C HIS A 171 14.20 -3.34 -8.84
N ALA A 172 13.01 -3.73 -8.34
CA ALA A 172 11.94 -2.82 -7.99
C ALA A 172 11.86 -2.48 -6.49
N GLU A 173 12.68 -3.10 -5.64
CA GLU A 173 12.61 -2.96 -4.20
C GLU A 173 12.79 -1.50 -3.73
N GLY A 174 11.78 -0.96 -3.04
CA GLY A 174 11.80 0.39 -2.47
C GLY A 174 11.94 1.53 -3.48
N ARG A 175 11.74 1.24 -4.78
CA ARG A 175 11.92 2.21 -5.87
C ARG A 175 10.57 2.71 -6.39
N LEU A 176 10.61 3.94 -6.91
CA LEU A 176 9.47 4.57 -7.56
C LEU A 176 9.51 4.26 -9.07
N PHE A 177 8.41 3.73 -9.63
CA PHE A 177 8.29 3.43 -11.06
C PHE A 177 7.02 4.01 -11.66
N VAL A 178 6.82 3.84 -12.96
CA VAL A 178 5.48 4.02 -13.55
C VAL A 178 4.80 2.65 -13.61
N ARG A 179 3.60 2.53 -13.02
CA ARG A 179 2.77 1.31 -13.13
C ARG A 179 1.93 1.35 -14.39
N CYS A 180 1.57 0.18 -14.90
CA CYS A 180 0.53 0.04 -15.91
C CYS A 180 -0.80 0.60 -15.38
N ALA A 181 -1.55 1.28 -16.24
CA ALA A 181 -2.83 1.87 -15.87
C ALA A 181 -3.96 0.85 -15.70
N GLN A 182 -3.84 -0.34 -16.30
CA GLN A 182 -4.84 -1.39 -16.16
C GLN A 182 -4.97 -1.82 -14.71
N GLU A 183 -6.20 -1.87 -14.22
CA GLU A 183 -6.52 -2.28 -12.86
C GLU A 183 -6.05 -3.72 -12.59
N GLY A 184 -5.43 -3.96 -11.44
CA GLY A 184 -4.85 -5.25 -11.08
C GLY A 184 -3.53 -5.60 -11.77
N CYS A 185 -3.06 -4.80 -12.74
CA CYS A 185 -1.76 -5.04 -13.36
C CYS A 185 -0.61 -4.66 -12.42
N VAL A 186 0.33 -5.58 -12.22
CA VAL A 186 1.49 -5.43 -11.32
C VAL A 186 2.79 -5.06 -12.05
N VAL A 187 2.71 -4.78 -13.37
CA VAL A 187 3.89 -4.53 -14.21
C VAL A 187 4.33 -3.07 -14.10
N PHE A 188 5.64 -2.87 -13.99
CA PHE A 188 6.30 -1.57 -13.94
C PHE A 188 7.13 -1.27 -15.18
N GLU A 189 7.24 0.01 -15.51
CA GLU A 189 8.10 0.54 -16.56
C GLU A 189 9.55 0.56 -16.05
N MET A 190 10.19 -0.62 -15.99
CA MET A 190 11.57 -0.79 -15.54
C MET A 190 12.54 -0.80 -16.72
N ASP A 191 12.59 -1.92 -17.45
CA ASP A 191 13.55 -2.12 -18.55
C ASP A 191 12.95 -1.81 -19.93
N ARG A 192 11.62 -1.67 -20.00
CA ARG A 192 10.91 -1.33 -21.23
C ARG A 192 9.98 -0.15 -21.00
N ARG A 193 9.92 0.74 -21.98
CA ARG A 193 8.96 1.84 -21.99
C ARG A 193 7.55 1.34 -22.29
N PHE A 194 6.59 1.89 -21.57
CA PHE A 194 5.17 1.61 -21.78
C PHE A 194 4.63 2.43 -22.94
N SER A 195 3.64 1.85 -23.61
CA SER A 195 2.94 2.51 -24.71
C SER A 195 1.94 3.51 -24.15
N LEU A 196 1.96 4.72 -24.69
CA LEU A 196 0.96 5.73 -24.38
C LEU A 196 -0.35 5.43 -25.11
N CYS A 197 -1.48 5.80 -24.51
CA CYS A 197 -2.75 5.87 -25.23
C CYS A 197 -2.60 6.79 -26.46
N GLY A 198 -2.83 6.26 -27.65
CA GLY A 198 -2.66 7.01 -28.91
C GLY A 198 -3.54 8.26 -29.02
N LYS A 199 -4.67 8.30 -28.30
CA LYS A 199 -5.60 9.44 -28.29
C LYS A 199 -5.18 10.51 -27.28
N CYS A 200 -5.24 10.21 -25.97
CA CYS A 200 -5.00 11.21 -24.94
C CYS A 200 -3.53 11.44 -24.61
N LYS A 201 -2.64 10.48 -24.91
CA LYS A 201 -1.20 10.50 -24.58
C LYS A 201 -0.89 10.72 -23.09
N ARG A 202 -1.87 10.51 -22.19
CA ARG A 202 -1.72 10.69 -20.73
C ARG A 202 -1.52 9.36 -19.99
N ILE A 203 -2.16 8.30 -20.48
CA ILE A 203 -2.17 6.98 -19.83
C ILE A 203 -1.14 6.05 -20.47
N LYS A 204 -0.46 5.25 -19.66
CA LYS A 204 0.56 4.28 -20.09
C LYS A 204 0.13 2.84 -19.83
N TYR A 205 0.40 1.97 -20.79
CA TYR A 205 0.11 0.53 -20.70
C TYR A 205 1.35 -0.29 -21.03
N CYS A 206 1.53 -1.39 -20.31
CA CYS A 206 2.62 -2.32 -20.57
C CYS A 206 2.40 -3.16 -21.84
N SER A 207 1.16 -3.25 -22.34
CA SER A 207 0.80 -4.01 -23.54
C SER A 207 -0.54 -3.54 -24.14
N ARG A 208 -0.85 -3.99 -25.36
CA ARG A 208 -2.12 -3.68 -26.05
C ARG A 208 -3.30 -4.33 -25.33
N GLU A 209 -3.11 -5.52 -24.77
CA GLU A 209 -4.12 -6.27 -24.02
C GLU A 209 -4.53 -5.49 -22.77
N CYS A 210 -3.56 -4.93 -22.03
CA CYS A 210 -3.84 -4.05 -20.90
C CYS A 210 -4.62 -2.81 -21.32
N GLN A 211 -4.28 -2.19 -22.45
CA GLN A 211 -5.03 -1.03 -22.96
C GLN A 211 -6.48 -1.40 -23.32
N VAL A 212 -6.70 -2.55 -23.94
CA VAL A 212 -8.05 -3.02 -24.32
C VAL A 212 -8.87 -3.35 -23.06
N GLY A 213 -8.26 -4.02 -22.08
CA GLY A 213 -8.88 -4.33 -20.79
C GLY A 213 -9.27 -3.07 -20.01
N ASP A 214 -8.49 -2.00 -20.12
CA ASP A 214 -8.71 -0.72 -19.45
C ASP A 214 -9.79 0.14 -20.11
N TRP A 215 -10.10 -0.13 -21.39
CA TRP A 215 -10.87 0.76 -22.25
C TRP A 215 -12.26 1.08 -21.70
N ALA A 216 -12.94 0.11 -21.08
CA ALA A 216 -14.28 0.32 -20.54
C ALA A 216 -14.34 1.44 -19.49
N ALA A 217 -13.29 1.57 -18.68
CA ALA A 217 -13.13 2.63 -17.71
C ALA A 217 -12.51 3.88 -18.34
N HIS A 218 -11.38 3.73 -19.05
CA HIS A 218 -10.63 4.86 -19.61
C HIS A 218 -11.39 5.67 -20.66
N LYS A 219 -12.26 5.05 -21.46
CA LYS A 219 -12.95 5.74 -22.58
C LYS A 219 -13.71 6.99 -22.16
N ARG A 220 -14.19 7.05 -20.92
CA ARG A 220 -14.97 8.18 -20.37
C ARG A 220 -14.13 9.42 -20.10
N GLU A 221 -12.84 9.21 -19.85
CA GLU A 221 -11.86 10.26 -19.47
C GLU A 221 -10.85 10.52 -20.59
N CYS A 222 -10.95 9.78 -21.70
CA CYS A 222 -10.00 9.84 -22.81
C CYS A 222 -10.25 11.09 -23.69
N VAL A 223 -9.64 12.20 -23.29
CA VAL A 223 -9.64 13.50 -24.00
C VAL A 223 -8.27 13.75 -24.65
N ALA A 224 -8.25 14.24 -25.90
CA ALA A 224 -7.04 14.56 -26.64
C ALA A 224 -6.26 15.73 -26.00
#